data_AF-A0A8J4VZT7-F1
#
_entry.id   AF-A0A8J4VZT7-F1
#
_cell.length_a   1.000
_cell.length_b   1.000
_cell.length_c   1.000
_cell.angle_alpha   90.00
_cell.angle_beta   90.00
_cell.angle_gamma   90.00
#
_symmetry.space_group_name_H-M   'P 1'
#
loop_
_entity.id
_entity.type
_entity.pdbx_description
1 polymer ?
#
loop_
_entity_poly.entity_id
_entity_poly.type
_entity_poly.pdbx_seq_one_letter_code
_entity_poly.pdbx_strand_id
1 'polypeptide(L)'
;MEPVRISHEVKANPVPASLNKLSLAGLQTQQETRKERIKAEVASKYNADDEFQFATAARGSNLEAVRQKVEREREAALQFDFKAKPVPHASTSAATAAKSTEVKLTTAAILREDALYQRKKEREAALLRAYESELRDPLEFYRWQANMQQQDEENWRKEVETRRLEMMQAQYDAVEAARQARLENREVAVEMKEQAKSRAAEREQEEKELLEKNRQLTDEMKRVRDTAPREAEAQVREENAKQRDALQEFLAAERERKAREDAKEQAAREDLIRQIRALDRVHREHIAVFDPTETAQLGLLQEMSLTELRERLRVRNEEQKCWEETRREEITTNKQEKNADLLERATNAARRRRATASANTAARSKKKALAAARELEEQALRRKNNFELAEKLQRQRDKRLEQTEKLRLEAEELATRRRFLGAAKNMLEKNHFKQLKCGFEREAQNRQGTHQVETITMENVRAQEKRMNADFRAHQSLTKQQEAQERTQVYSRAKDDARQRNRQEDETLRALVQHEQQRFKHAQGVLQARNIC
;
A
#
# COMPACT_ATOMS: atom_id res chain seq x y z
N MET A 1 34.50 64.30 31.85
CA MET A 1 34.74 62.90 31.41
C MET A 1 33.41 62.19 31.41
N GLU A 2 32.78 62.07 30.24
CA GLU A 2 31.51 61.32 30.11
C GLU A 2 31.79 59.88 29.63
N PRO A 3 30.99 58.88 30.03
CA PRO A 3 31.21 57.49 29.65
C PRO A 3 30.83 57.25 28.18
N VAL A 4 31.75 56.66 27.41
CA VAL A 4 31.54 56.32 26.00
C VAL A 4 30.46 55.23 25.87
N ARG A 5 29.36 55.54 25.18
CA ARG A 5 28.34 54.56 24.80
C ARG A 5 28.82 53.72 23.61
N ILE A 6 28.91 52.41 23.80
CA ILE A 6 29.20 51.45 22.73
C ILE A 6 27.89 51.17 21.96
N SER A 7 27.91 51.30 20.64
CA SER A 7 26.76 51.03 19.77
C SER A 7 26.67 49.54 19.40
N HIS A 8 25.61 48.87 19.89
CA HIS A 8 25.33 47.47 19.56
C HIS A 8 24.53 47.33 18.24
N GLU A 9 25.18 47.58 17.11
CA GLU A 9 24.63 47.22 15.79
C GLU A 9 24.79 45.72 15.52
N VAL A 10 23.73 44.93 15.73
CA VAL A 10 23.71 43.50 15.39
C VAL A 10 23.47 43.33 13.88
N LYS A 11 24.55 43.25 13.11
CA LYS A 11 24.48 42.90 11.67
C LYS A 11 24.25 41.40 11.52
N ALA A 12 23.06 41.02 11.09
CA ALA A 12 22.74 39.64 10.75
C ALA A 12 23.52 39.19 9.50
N ASN A 13 24.17 38.02 9.58
CA ASN A 13 24.85 37.44 8.42
C ASN A 13 23.82 37.10 7.31
N PRO A 14 24.13 37.36 6.03
CA PRO A 14 23.21 37.04 4.93
C PRO A 14 22.97 35.53 4.84
N VAL A 15 21.71 35.14 4.65
CA VAL A 15 21.31 33.73 4.53
C VAL A 15 22.05 33.08 3.36
N PRO A 16 22.75 31.94 3.57
CA PRO A 16 23.57 31.36 2.51
C PRO A 16 22.71 30.91 1.33
N ALA A 17 23.12 31.32 0.12
CA ALA A 17 22.38 31.12 -1.13
C ALA A 17 22.22 29.66 -1.57
N SER A 18 22.66 28.68 -0.77
CA SER A 18 22.34 27.26 -0.92
C SER A 18 20.91 26.91 -0.51
N LEU A 19 20.35 27.58 0.51
CA LEU A 19 19.03 27.25 1.07
C LEU A 19 17.86 27.39 0.08
N ASN A 20 17.96 28.33 -0.87
CA ASN A 20 16.89 28.66 -1.80
C ASN A 20 17.06 28.03 -3.20
N LYS A 21 17.99 27.09 -3.40
CA LYS A 21 18.28 26.51 -4.74
C LYS A 21 17.24 25.50 -5.24
N LEU A 22 16.39 24.97 -4.36
CA LEU A 22 15.36 23.98 -4.69
C LEU A 22 13.97 24.56 -4.38
N SER A 23 13.37 25.22 -5.37
CA SER A 23 11.96 25.60 -5.33
C SER A 23 11.06 24.36 -5.46
N LEU A 24 9.80 24.47 -5.03
CA LEU A 24 8.81 23.39 -5.22
C LEU A 24 8.65 23.00 -6.71
N ALA A 25 8.70 23.97 -7.63
CA ALA A 25 8.70 23.72 -9.07
C ALA A 25 9.96 22.97 -9.55
N GLY A 26 11.12 23.26 -8.97
CA GLY A 26 12.36 22.50 -9.22
C GLY A 26 12.27 21.05 -8.73
N LEU A 27 11.60 20.80 -7.60
CA LEU A 27 11.35 19.45 -7.11
C LEU A 27 10.27 18.72 -7.92
N GLN A 28 9.24 19.41 -8.41
CA GLN A 28 8.21 18.84 -9.28
C GLN A 28 8.78 18.39 -10.63
N THR A 29 9.53 19.26 -11.31
CA THR A 29 10.20 18.94 -12.57
C THR A 29 11.25 17.83 -12.43
N GLN A 30 11.96 17.76 -11.29
CA GLN A 30 12.83 16.61 -10.97
C GLN A 30 12.05 15.30 -10.70
N GLN A 31 10.83 15.38 -10.16
CA GLN A 31 9.97 14.19 -10.03
C GLN A 31 9.37 13.75 -11.37
N GLU A 32 9.01 14.68 -12.24
CA GLU A 32 8.44 14.41 -13.57
C GLU A 32 9.48 13.77 -14.48
N THR A 33 10.65 14.39 -14.65
CA THR A 33 11.77 13.81 -15.42
C THR A 33 12.23 12.46 -14.85
N ARG A 34 12.16 12.25 -13.52
CA ARG A 34 12.42 10.94 -12.90
C ARG A 34 11.33 9.91 -13.21
N LYS A 35 10.04 10.28 -13.21
CA LYS A 35 8.93 9.41 -13.62
C LYS A 35 9.04 9.04 -15.10
N GLU A 36 9.36 9.99 -15.97
CA GLU A 36 9.55 9.78 -17.41
C GLU A 36 10.73 8.84 -17.69
N ARG A 37 11.87 9.07 -17.01
CA ARG A 37 13.03 8.16 -17.09
C ARG A 37 12.68 6.75 -16.62
N ILE A 38 11.97 6.60 -15.51
CA ILE A 38 11.50 5.28 -15.03
C ILE A 38 10.52 4.66 -16.04
N LYS A 39 9.60 5.44 -16.63
CA LYS A 39 8.66 4.96 -17.65
C LYS A 39 9.40 4.46 -18.91
N ALA A 40 10.43 5.16 -19.36
CA ALA A 40 11.28 4.74 -20.48
C ALA A 40 12.14 3.50 -20.14
N GLU A 41 12.69 3.43 -18.91
CA GLU A 41 13.45 2.26 -18.43
C GLU A 41 12.57 1.03 -18.19
N VAL A 42 11.27 1.22 -17.91
CA VAL A 42 10.28 0.15 -17.85
C VAL A 42 9.85 -0.26 -19.26
N ALA A 43 9.56 0.69 -20.16
CA ALA A 43 9.21 0.37 -21.55
C ALA A 43 10.34 -0.36 -22.29
N SER A 44 11.61 -0.02 -22.03
CA SER A 44 12.76 -0.74 -22.62
C SER A 44 13.03 -2.13 -22.03
N LYS A 45 12.24 -2.59 -21.05
CA LYS A 45 12.29 -3.96 -20.49
C LYS A 45 11.19 -4.88 -21.00
N TYR A 46 10.24 -4.35 -21.78
CA TYR A 46 9.13 -5.10 -22.36
C TYR A 46 8.98 -4.69 -23.82
N ASN A 47 9.36 -5.57 -24.76
CA ASN A 47 9.10 -5.29 -26.18
C ASN A 47 7.58 -5.33 -26.40
N ALA A 48 7.05 -4.40 -27.19
CA ALA A 48 5.62 -4.38 -27.51
C ALA A 48 5.17 -5.63 -28.28
N ASP A 49 6.11 -6.30 -28.97
CA ASP A 49 5.89 -7.54 -29.72
C ASP A 49 5.72 -8.77 -28.79
N ASP A 50 6.14 -8.69 -27.52
CA ASP A 50 5.98 -9.75 -26.52
C ASP A 50 4.64 -9.65 -25.75
N GLU A 51 3.81 -8.63 -25.99
CA GLU A 51 2.48 -8.54 -25.36
C GLU A 51 1.51 -9.59 -25.94
N PHE A 52 0.95 -10.44 -25.08
CA PHE A 52 -0.03 -11.47 -25.46
C PHE A 52 -1.34 -10.84 -25.94
N GLN A 53 -1.46 -10.61 -27.25
CA GLN A 53 -2.66 -10.07 -27.86
C GLN A 53 -3.79 -11.10 -27.87
N PHE A 54 -4.81 -10.89 -27.03
CA PHE A 54 -6.04 -11.68 -27.08
C PHE A 54 -6.70 -11.57 -28.46
N ALA A 55 -7.19 -12.69 -29.01
CA ALA A 55 -7.88 -12.71 -30.31
C ALA A 55 -9.15 -11.82 -30.37
N THR A 56 -9.66 -11.37 -29.23
CA THR A 56 -10.72 -10.35 -29.11
C THR A 56 -10.23 -8.92 -29.35
N ALA A 57 -8.94 -8.60 -29.09
CA ALA A 57 -8.37 -7.29 -29.39
C ALA A 57 -8.18 -7.07 -30.91
N ALA A 58 -7.80 -8.14 -31.63
CA ALA A 58 -7.73 -8.13 -33.10
C ALA A 58 -9.10 -7.96 -33.78
N ARG A 59 -10.21 -8.21 -33.07
CA ARG A 59 -11.56 -7.86 -33.54
C ARG A 59 -11.82 -6.37 -33.28
N GLY A 60 -11.30 -5.52 -34.17
CA GLY A 60 -11.45 -4.06 -34.11
C GLY A 60 -12.89 -3.65 -33.81
N SER A 61 -13.14 -3.20 -32.58
CA SER A 61 -14.51 -3.00 -32.10
C SER A 61 -15.07 -1.69 -32.65
N ASN A 62 -16.20 -1.76 -33.36
CA ASN A 62 -16.91 -0.58 -33.83
C ASN A 62 -17.52 0.26 -32.68
N LEU A 63 -17.30 -0.11 -31.41
CA LEU A 63 -17.87 0.57 -30.25
C LEU A 63 -17.44 2.03 -30.15
N GLU A 64 -16.18 2.37 -30.44
CA GLU A 64 -15.72 3.77 -30.44
C GLU A 64 -16.30 4.57 -31.62
N ALA A 65 -16.39 3.95 -32.80
CA ALA A 65 -17.02 4.56 -33.98
C ALA A 65 -18.53 4.78 -33.78
N VAL A 66 -19.23 3.85 -33.13
CA VAL A 66 -20.64 3.97 -32.74
C VAL A 66 -20.79 5.03 -31.64
N ARG A 67 -19.91 5.06 -30.65
CA ARG A 67 -19.91 6.08 -29.59
C ARG A 67 -19.72 7.48 -30.17
N GLN A 68 -18.74 7.69 -31.05
CA GLN A 68 -18.54 8.97 -31.72
C GLN A 68 -19.73 9.36 -32.61
N LYS A 69 -20.44 8.41 -33.22
CA LYS A 69 -21.69 8.69 -33.95
C LYS A 69 -22.79 9.16 -32.99
N VAL A 70 -23.04 8.43 -31.90
CA VAL A 70 -24.06 8.80 -30.88
C VAL A 70 -23.74 10.13 -30.19
N GLU A 71 -22.45 10.42 -29.93
CA GLU A 71 -22.02 11.70 -29.38
C GLU A 71 -22.22 12.83 -30.41
N ARG A 72 -21.86 12.64 -31.69
CA ARG A 72 -22.17 13.62 -32.77
C ARG A 72 -23.65 13.80 -33.04
N GLU A 73 -24.47 12.76 -32.95
CA GLU A 73 -25.94 12.83 -33.09
C GLU A 73 -26.55 13.65 -31.95
N ARG A 74 -26.05 13.50 -30.72
CA ARG A 74 -26.44 14.34 -29.57
C ARG A 74 -25.97 15.77 -29.74
N GLU A 75 -24.74 16.00 -30.19
CA GLU A 75 -24.21 17.35 -30.46
C GLU A 75 -25.00 18.04 -31.59
N ALA A 76 -25.33 17.34 -32.68
CA ALA A 76 -26.18 17.86 -33.75
C ALA A 76 -27.60 18.18 -33.28
N ALA A 77 -28.19 17.34 -32.41
CA ALA A 77 -29.49 17.63 -31.80
C ALA A 77 -29.45 18.82 -30.82
N LEU A 78 -28.28 19.14 -30.24
CA LEU A 78 -28.04 20.33 -29.42
C LEU A 78 -27.66 21.56 -30.26
N GLN A 79 -27.18 21.39 -31.49
CA GLN A 79 -26.93 22.46 -32.47
C GLN A 79 -28.20 22.83 -33.24
N PHE A 80 -29.25 23.19 -32.50
CA PHE A 80 -30.40 23.88 -33.09
C PHE A 80 -30.01 25.33 -33.41
N ASP A 81 -30.40 25.79 -34.61
CA ASP A 81 -29.94 27.06 -35.21
C ASP A 81 -30.66 28.28 -34.58
N PHE A 82 -30.54 28.43 -33.25
CA PHE A 82 -31.17 29.48 -32.47
C PHE A 82 -30.52 30.82 -32.74
N LYS A 83 -31.01 31.48 -33.79
CA LYS A 83 -30.82 32.91 -34.04
C LYS A 83 -31.55 33.70 -32.95
N ALA A 84 -30.97 33.68 -31.76
CA ALA A 84 -31.32 34.52 -30.63
C ALA A 84 -31.35 35.96 -31.14
N LYS A 85 -32.55 36.54 -31.24
CA LYS A 85 -32.66 37.98 -31.51
C LYS A 85 -31.88 38.68 -30.39
N PRO A 86 -30.85 39.49 -30.71
CA PRO A 86 -30.06 40.13 -29.66
C PRO A 86 -31.01 40.90 -28.77
N VAL A 87 -30.88 40.73 -27.45
CA VAL A 87 -31.71 41.42 -26.47
C VAL A 87 -31.65 42.91 -26.81
N PRO A 88 -32.79 43.58 -27.10
CA PRO A 88 -32.75 44.96 -27.55
C PRO A 88 -31.92 45.80 -26.58
N HIS A 89 -30.83 46.37 -27.08
CA HIS A 89 -29.91 47.18 -26.27
C HIS A 89 -30.64 48.45 -25.85
N ALA A 90 -31.38 48.38 -24.74
CA ALA A 90 -31.91 49.53 -24.05
C ALA A 90 -30.74 50.49 -23.80
N SER A 91 -30.77 51.65 -24.43
CA SER A 91 -29.56 52.45 -24.66
C SER A 91 -28.94 52.92 -23.34
N THR A 92 -27.89 52.22 -22.89
CA THR A 92 -27.21 52.41 -21.61
C THR A 92 -26.26 53.61 -21.60
N SER A 93 -26.59 54.68 -22.32
CA SER A 93 -26.09 56.00 -21.92
C SER A 93 -26.78 56.39 -20.61
N ALA A 94 -26.01 56.86 -19.61
CA ALA A 94 -26.58 57.26 -18.33
C ALA A 94 -27.61 58.42 -18.48
N ALA A 95 -27.44 59.25 -19.52
CA ALA A 95 -28.36 60.33 -19.87
C ALA A 95 -29.73 59.82 -20.36
N THR A 96 -29.78 58.70 -21.08
CA THR A 96 -31.05 58.06 -21.48
C THR A 96 -31.67 57.20 -20.39
N ALA A 97 -30.89 56.69 -19.42
CA ALA A 97 -31.45 56.00 -18.26
C ALA A 97 -32.30 56.91 -17.37
N ALA A 98 -31.92 58.19 -17.24
CA ALA A 98 -32.72 59.21 -16.55
C ALA A 98 -34.01 59.57 -17.30
N LYS A 99 -33.99 59.49 -18.64
CA LYS A 99 -35.19 59.53 -19.50
C LYS A 99 -35.69 58.12 -19.77
N SER A 100 -35.99 57.36 -18.72
CA SER A 100 -36.84 56.17 -18.87
C SER A 100 -38.14 56.63 -19.52
N THR A 101 -38.38 56.19 -20.76
CA THR A 101 -39.55 56.63 -21.53
C THR A 101 -40.79 56.32 -20.71
N GLU A 102 -41.52 57.34 -20.29
CA GLU A 102 -42.68 57.17 -19.42
C GLU A 102 -43.70 56.29 -20.15
N VAL A 103 -43.74 55.01 -19.77
CA VAL A 103 -44.48 53.99 -20.51
C VAL A 103 -45.95 54.32 -20.36
N LYS A 104 -46.51 54.97 -21.39
CA LYS A 104 -47.90 55.44 -21.43
C LYS A 104 -48.82 54.26 -21.16
N LEU A 105 -49.26 54.15 -19.91
CA LEU A 105 -50.05 53.03 -19.45
C LEU A 105 -51.40 53.07 -20.15
N THR A 106 -51.72 52.01 -20.88
CA THR A 106 -53.08 51.80 -21.39
C THR A 106 -54.07 51.93 -20.24
N THR A 107 -55.22 52.58 -20.46
CA THR A 107 -56.25 52.79 -19.44
C THR A 107 -56.64 51.48 -18.72
N ALA A 108 -56.79 50.40 -19.49
CA ALA A 108 -57.03 49.05 -18.97
C ALA A 108 -55.93 48.53 -18.03
N ALA A 109 -54.66 48.92 -18.21
CA ALA A 109 -53.57 48.53 -17.31
C ALA A 109 -53.62 49.29 -15.98
N ILE A 110 -53.93 50.60 -16.01
CA ILE A 110 -54.15 51.42 -14.81
C ILE A 110 -55.31 50.83 -13.99
N LEU A 111 -56.45 50.59 -14.64
CA LEU A 111 -57.65 50.06 -14.00
C LEU A 111 -57.47 48.64 -13.46
N ARG A 112 -56.73 47.76 -14.16
CA ARG A 112 -56.39 46.41 -13.66
C ARG A 112 -55.48 46.45 -12.43
N GLU A 113 -54.46 47.31 -12.41
CA GLU A 113 -53.58 47.44 -11.25
C GLU A 113 -54.32 48.02 -10.04
N ASP A 114 -55.18 49.02 -10.27
CA ASP A 114 -55.97 49.62 -9.20
C ASP A 114 -57.02 48.65 -8.65
N ALA A 115 -57.75 47.92 -9.51
CA ALA A 115 -58.68 46.86 -9.08
C ALA A 115 -57.97 45.72 -8.31
N LEU A 116 -56.76 45.31 -8.73
CA LEU A 116 -55.94 44.35 -7.98
C LEU A 116 -55.48 44.90 -6.62
N TYR A 117 -55.33 46.22 -6.49
CA TYR A 117 -54.98 46.86 -5.22
C TYR A 117 -56.20 47.03 -4.30
N GLN A 118 -57.36 47.42 -4.83
CA GLN A 118 -58.61 47.44 -4.04
C GLN A 118 -58.96 46.03 -3.55
N ARG A 119 -58.83 45.00 -4.39
CA ARG A 119 -59.02 43.59 -3.97
C ARG A 119 -58.01 43.11 -2.92
N LYS A 120 -56.84 43.76 -2.77
CA LYS A 120 -55.93 43.52 -1.64
C LYS A 120 -56.42 44.24 -0.38
N LYS A 121 -56.75 45.51 -0.47
CA LYS A 121 -57.35 46.29 0.63
C LYS A 121 -58.63 45.64 1.17
N GLU A 122 -59.49 45.12 0.31
CA GLU A 122 -60.71 44.37 0.67
C GLU A 122 -60.39 43.10 1.47
N ARG A 123 -59.33 42.35 1.09
CA ARG A 123 -58.87 41.17 1.82
C ARG A 123 -58.23 41.53 3.15
N GLU A 124 -57.41 42.58 3.18
CA GLU A 124 -56.79 43.11 4.39
C GLU A 124 -57.86 43.62 5.38
N ALA A 125 -58.86 44.37 4.89
CA ALA A 125 -60.00 44.82 5.68
C ALA A 125 -60.94 43.69 6.09
N ALA A 126 -61.13 42.65 5.27
CA ALA A 126 -61.89 41.45 5.66
C ALA A 126 -61.16 40.64 6.75
N LEU A 127 -59.83 40.56 6.69
CA LEU A 127 -59.01 39.92 7.72
C LEU A 127 -59.02 40.73 9.02
N LEU A 128 -58.95 42.07 8.94
CA LEU A 128 -59.13 42.94 10.10
C LEU A 128 -60.52 42.79 10.72
N ARG A 129 -61.59 42.74 9.91
CA ARG A 129 -62.96 42.49 10.41
C ARG A 129 -63.10 41.11 11.05
N ALA A 130 -62.49 40.08 10.48
CA ALA A 130 -62.48 38.74 11.09
C ALA A 130 -61.75 38.76 12.45
N TYR A 131 -60.60 39.45 12.53
CA TYR A 131 -59.90 39.68 13.79
C TYR A 131 -60.74 40.48 14.80
N GLU A 132 -61.48 41.50 14.35
CA GLU A 132 -62.39 42.31 15.17
C GLU A 132 -63.59 41.50 15.68
N SER A 133 -64.10 40.52 14.91
CA SER A 133 -65.24 39.67 15.31
C SER A 133 -64.87 38.42 16.09
N GLU A 134 -63.70 37.82 15.83
CA GLU A 134 -63.25 36.56 16.43
C GLU A 134 -62.24 36.78 17.57
N LEU A 135 -61.65 37.99 17.68
CA LEU A 135 -60.55 38.34 18.57
C LEU A 135 -59.32 37.41 18.44
N ARG A 136 -59.15 36.83 17.25
CA ARG A 136 -58.16 35.79 16.92
C ARG A 136 -57.41 36.18 15.64
N ASP A 137 -56.07 36.12 15.63
CA ASP A 137 -55.29 36.38 14.42
C ASP A 137 -55.22 35.12 13.52
N PRO A 138 -55.88 35.08 12.35
CA PRO A 138 -55.77 33.94 11.44
C PRO A 138 -54.35 33.76 10.88
N LEU A 139 -53.50 34.81 10.91
CA LEU A 139 -52.09 34.69 10.54
C LEU A 139 -51.26 33.95 11.59
N GLU A 140 -51.73 33.81 12.84
CA GLU A 140 -51.04 33.01 13.87
C GLU A 140 -50.90 31.55 13.43
N PHE A 141 -51.98 30.95 12.93
CA PHE A 141 -52.00 29.58 12.41
C PHE A 141 -51.05 29.40 11.23
N TYR A 142 -51.08 30.31 10.24
CA TYR A 142 -50.19 30.23 9.08
C TYR A 142 -48.72 30.47 9.44
N ARG A 143 -48.42 31.33 10.42
CA ARG A 143 -47.05 31.50 10.97
C ARG A 143 -46.59 30.23 11.68
N TRP A 144 -47.44 29.61 12.51
CA TRP A 144 -47.14 28.34 13.15
C TRP A 144 -46.88 27.24 12.11
N GLN A 145 -47.76 27.07 11.11
CA GLN A 145 -47.60 26.09 10.04
C GLN A 145 -46.28 26.27 9.27
N ALA A 146 -45.93 27.51 8.90
CA ALA A 146 -44.68 27.83 8.22
C ALA A 146 -43.44 27.60 9.10
N ASN A 147 -43.56 27.78 10.42
CA ASN A 147 -42.49 27.50 11.38
C ASN A 147 -42.29 25.99 11.59
N MET A 148 -43.36 25.20 11.67
CA MET A 148 -43.29 23.72 11.74
C MET A 148 -42.63 23.16 10.48
N GLN A 149 -43.06 23.58 9.28
CA GLN A 149 -42.45 23.16 8.02
C GLN A 149 -40.94 23.49 7.95
N GLN A 150 -40.51 24.64 8.48
CA GLN A 150 -39.08 24.98 8.58
C GLN A 150 -38.32 24.11 9.58
N GLN A 151 -38.93 23.77 10.72
CA GLN A 151 -38.34 22.85 11.69
C GLN A 151 -38.23 21.42 11.14
N ASP A 152 -39.24 20.94 10.41
CA ASP A 152 -39.22 19.65 9.73
C ASP A 152 -38.14 19.60 8.64
N GLU A 153 -38.01 20.65 7.81
CA GLU A 153 -36.91 20.79 6.85
C GLU A 153 -35.53 20.77 7.53
N GLU A 154 -35.37 21.50 8.65
CA GLU A 154 -34.11 21.53 9.39
C GLU A 154 -33.79 20.19 10.06
N ASN A 155 -34.79 19.49 10.59
CA ASN A 155 -34.61 18.18 11.22
C ASN A 155 -34.28 17.10 10.19
N TRP A 156 -34.96 17.11 9.03
CA TRP A 156 -34.62 16.24 7.91
C TRP A 156 -33.18 16.48 7.41
N ARG A 157 -32.74 17.74 7.31
CA ARG A 157 -31.34 18.07 6.97
C ARG A 157 -30.36 17.50 8.00
N LYS A 158 -30.64 17.66 9.30
CA LYS A 158 -29.82 17.09 10.39
C LYS A 158 -29.71 15.57 10.25
N GLU A 159 -30.81 14.84 10.04
CA GLU A 159 -30.78 13.39 9.85
C GLU A 159 -30.00 12.95 8.60
N VAL A 160 -30.10 13.69 7.50
CA VAL A 160 -29.31 13.42 6.28
C VAL A 160 -27.82 13.65 6.53
N GLU A 161 -27.46 14.64 7.36
CA GLU A 161 -26.08 14.88 7.77
C GLU A 161 -25.57 13.82 8.77
N THR A 162 -26.35 13.37 9.76
CA THR A 162 -25.92 12.29 10.67
C THR A 162 -25.73 10.98 9.91
N ARG A 163 -26.72 10.54 9.10
CA ARG A 163 -26.60 9.33 8.26
C ARG A 163 -25.38 9.40 7.32
N ARG A 164 -25.04 10.58 6.82
CA ARG A 164 -23.83 10.78 6.00
C ARG A 164 -22.54 10.64 6.81
N LEU A 165 -22.49 11.15 8.03
CA LEU A 165 -21.34 11.01 8.93
C LEU A 165 -21.18 9.56 9.41
N GLU A 166 -22.27 8.92 9.82
CA GLU A 166 -22.37 7.50 10.18
C GLU A 166 -21.86 6.61 9.02
N MET A 167 -22.28 6.89 7.79
CA MET A 167 -21.82 6.16 6.59
C MET A 167 -20.31 6.35 6.33
N MET A 168 -19.75 7.55 6.56
CA MET A 168 -18.29 7.75 6.43
C MET A 168 -17.50 7.09 7.57
N GLN A 169 -18.07 7.02 8.78
CA GLN A 169 -17.48 6.28 9.91
C GLN A 169 -17.48 4.77 9.62
N ALA A 170 -18.63 4.19 9.26
CA ALA A 170 -18.74 2.79 8.88
C ALA A 170 -17.82 2.41 7.70
N GLN A 171 -17.62 3.31 6.73
CA GLN A 171 -16.63 3.11 5.66
C GLN A 171 -15.18 3.11 6.19
N TYR A 172 -14.84 4.02 7.10
CA TYR A 172 -13.52 4.09 7.72
C TYR A 172 -13.24 2.83 8.55
N ASP A 173 -14.18 2.45 9.41
CA ASP A 173 -14.09 1.29 10.30
C ASP A 173 -13.99 -0.02 9.49
N ALA A 174 -14.76 -0.16 8.41
CA ALA A 174 -14.63 -1.29 7.49
C ALA A 174 -13.26 -1.38 6.79
N VAL A 175 -12.62 -0.23 6.50
CA VAL A 175 -11.26 -0.19 5.93
C VAL A 175 -10.20 -0.52 6.99
N GLU A 176 -10.36 -0.10 8.24
CA GLU A 176 -9.46 -0.50 9.33
C GLU A 176 -9.62 -1.98 9.69
N ALA A 177 -10.84 -2.51 9.79
CA ALA A 177 -11.10 -3.93 10.01
C ALA A 177 -10.54 -4.80 8.86
N ALA A 178 -10.75 -4.41 7.60
CA ALA A 178 -10.16 -5.09 6.45
C ALA A 178 -8.61 -5.01 6.42
N ARG A 179 -8.02 -4.02 7.09
CA ARG A 179 -6.56 -3.92 7.27
C ARG A 179 -6.07 -4.79 8.42
N GLN A 180 -6.79 -4.86 9.54
CA GLN A 180 -6.49 -5.74 10.68
C GLN A 180 -6.54 -7.20 10.25
N ALA A 181 -7.63 -7.62 9.61
CA ALA A 181 -7.78 -8.97 9.05
C ALA A 181 -6.67 -9.34 8.05
N ARG A 182 -6.08 -8.38 7.32
CA ARG A 182 -4.92 -8.64 6.43
C ARG A 182 -3.59 -8.80 7.17
N LEU A 183 -3.46 -8.26 8.38
CA LEU A 183 -2.30 -8.48 9.25
C LEU A 183 -2.44 -9.83 9.96
N GLU A 184 -3.61 -10.11 10.55
CA GLU A 184 -3.95 -11.38 11.19
C GLU A 184 -3.78 -12.56 10.21
N ASN A 185 -4.37 -12.50 9.01
CA ASN A 185 -4.18 -13.53 7.99
C ASN A 185 -2.71 -13.69 7.55
N ARG A 186 -1.89 -12.64 7.64
CA ARG A 186 -0.45 -12.72 7.36
C ARG A 186 0.30 -13.39 8.50
N GLU A 187 -0.07 -13.12 9.74
CA GLU A 187 0.54 -13.72 10.93
C GLU A 187 0.20 -15.22 10.98
N VAL A 188 -1.08 -15.59 10.82
CA VAL A 188 -1.52 -16.99 10.66
C VAL A 188 -0.83 -17.68 9.48
N ALA A 189 -0.63 -17.01 8.34
CA ALA A 189 0.11 -17.59 7.22
C ALA A 189 1.61 -17.78 7.48
N VAL A 190 2.21 -17.01 8.40
CA VAL A 190 3.59 -17.24 8.88
C VAL A 190 3.61 -18.44 9.85
N GLU A 191 2.69 -18.49 10.82
CA GLU A 191 2.57 -19.62 11.75
C GLU A 191 2.33 -20.94 11.03
N MET A 192 1.39 -20.99 10.07
CA MET A 192 1.14 -22.15 9.23
C MET A 192 2.37 -22.54 8.40
N LYS A 193 3.19 -21.58 7.96
CA LYS A 193 4.45 -21.85 7.24
C LYS A 193 5.54 -22.40 8.16
N GLU A 194 5.52 -22.07 9.45
CA GLU A 194 6.44 -22.64 10.44
C GLU A 194 6.00 -24.04 10.89
N GLN A 195 4.71 -24.26 11.11
CA GLN A 195 4.12 -25.59 11.32
C GLN A 195 4.32 -26.51 10.10
N ALA A 196 4.21 -25.98 8.88
CA ALA A 196 4.49 -26.74 7.66
C ALA A 196 5.98 -27.12 7.53
N LYS A 197 6.90 -26.30 8.05
CA LYS A 197 8.33 -26.66 8.14
C LYS A 197 8.58 -27.75 9.19
N SER A 198 7.97 -27.69 10.37
CA SER A 198 8.16 -28.74 11.38
C SER A 198 7.63 -30.08 10.83
N ARG A 199 6.41 -30.09 10.29
CA ARG A 199 5.80 -31.26 9.61
C ARG A 199 6.52 -31.71 8.34
N ALA A 200 7.39 -30.88 7.75
CA ALA A 200 8.29 -31.30 6.68
C ALA A 200 9.54 -31.99 7.27
N ALA A 201 10.14 -31.41 8.32
CA ALA A 201 11.27 -32.01 9.02
C ALA A 201 10.93 -33.33 9.74
N GLU A 202 9.71 -33.46 10.25
CA GLU A 202 9.12 -34.68 10.83
C GLU A 202 9.01 -35.77 9.74
N ARG A 203 8.32 -35.49 8.61
CA ARG A 203 8.22 -36.43 7.48
C ARG A 203 9.57 -36.77 6.86
N GLU A 204 10.51 -35.82 6.82
CA GLU A 204 11.89 -36.08 6.40
C GLU A 204 12.63 -37.07 7.33
N GLN A 205 12.23 -37.20 8.59
CA GLN A 205 12.78 -38.21 9.51
C GLN A 205 12.08 -39.56 9.29
N GLU A 206 10.74 -39.56 9.18
CA GLU A 206 9.96 -40.74 8.82
C GLU A 206 10.41 -41.37 7.49
N GLU A 207 10.65 -40.56 6.45
CA GLU A 207 11.17 -41.00 5.15
C GLU A 207 12.59 -41.57 5.26
N LYS A 208 13.46 -41.02 6.12
CA LYS A 208 14.81 -41.57 6.36
C LYS A 208 14.73 -42.93 7.07
N GLU A 209 13.90 -43.05 8.10
CA GLU A 209 13.63 -44.34 8.75
C GLU A 209 13.02 -45.37 7.78
N LEU A 210 12.07 -44.95 6.94
CA LEU A 210 11.46 -45.83 5.93
C LEU A 210 12.46 -46.23 4.86
N LEU A 211 13.38 -45.35 4.46
CA LEU A 211 14.48 -45.69 3.55
C LEU A 211 15.48 -46.65 4.20
N GLU A 212 15.73 -46.58 5.50
CA GLU A 212 16.57 -47.55 6.22
C GLU A 212 15.88 -48.92 6.36
N LYS A 213 14.60 -48.94 6.73
CA LYS A 213 13.76 -50.15 6.75
C LYS A 213 13.66 -50.78 5.35
N ASN A 214 13.49 -49.96 4.30
CA ASN A 214 13.49 -50.42 2.91
C ASN A 214 14.87 -50.87 2.40
N ARG A 215 15.98 -50.34 2.94
CA ARG A 215 17.32 -50.88 2.65
C ARG A 215 17.49 -52.27 3.25
N GLN A 216 17.08 -52.48 4.50
CA GLN A 216 17.07 -53.79 5.15
C GLN A 216 16.21 -54.79 4.34
N LEU A 217 14.96 -54.42 4.03
CA LEU A 217 14.05 -55.22 3.20
C LEU A 217 14.58 -55.46 1.78
N THR A 218 15.30 -54.51 1.16
CA THR A 218 15.88 -54.74 -0.18
C THR A 218 17.16 -55.55 -0.15
N ASP A 219 17.92 -55.57 0.95
CA ASP A 219 19.02 -56.52 1.17
C ASP A 219 18.51 -57.94 1.46
N GLU A 220 17.36 -58.06 2.12
CA GLU A 220 16.62 -59.32 2.23
C GLU A 220 16.04 -59.77 0.88
N MET A 221 15.39 -58.87 0.12
CA MET A 221 14.89 -59.18 -1.22
C MET A 221 16.01 -59.47 -2.23
N LYS A 222 17.25 -58.99 -2.05
CA LYS A 222 18.39 -59.44 -2.87
C LYS A 222 18.63 -60.94 -2.67
N ARG A 223 18.67 -61.41 -1.42
CA ARG A 223 18.83 -62.84 -1.08
C ARG A 223 17.69 -63.71 -1.67
N VAL A 224 16.49 -63.16 -1.81
CA VAL A 224 15.34 -63.81 -2.48
C VAL A 224 15.37 -63.65 -4.01
N ARG A 225 15.94 -62.56 -4.53
CA ARG A 225 16.09 -62.31 -5.97
C ARG A 225 17.21 -63.14 -6.60
N ASP A 226 18.18 -63.58 -5.81
CA ASP A 226 19.18 -64.56 -6.26
C ASP A 226 18.59 -65.98 -6.40
N THR A 227 17.37 -66.24 -5.88
CA THR A 227 16.70 -67.56 -5.95
C THR A 227 15.43 -67.56 -6.82
N ALA A 228 14.51 -66.62 -6.64
CA ALA A 228 13.15 -66.66 -7.20
C ALA A 228 12.94 -66.43 -8.73
N PRO A 229 13.71 -65.59 -9.46
CA PRO A 229 13.29 -65.16 -10.81
C PRO A 229 13.34 -66.27 -11.86
N ARG A 230 13.98 -67.42 -11.57
CA ARG A 230 13.95 -68.60 -12.44
C ARG A 230 12.57 -69.26 -12.56
N GLU A 231 11.67 -69.02 -11.61
CA GLU A 231 10.37 -69.69 -11.54
C GLU A 231 9.26 -68.92 -12.26
N ALA A 232 9.34 -67.59 -12.30
CA ALA A 232 8.28 -66.72 -12.83
C ALA A 232 8.35 -66.48 -14.35
N GLU A 233 9.54 -66.43 -14.95
CA GLU A 233 9.70 -66.16 -16.41
C GLU A 233 9.06 -67.24 -17.31
N ALA A 234 8.83 -68.44 -16.76
CA ALA A 234 8.15 -69.53 -17.46
C ALA A 234 6.67 -69.21 -17.77
N GLN A 235 5.95 -68.57 -16.86
CA GLN A 235 4.48 -68.47 -16.90
C GLN A 235 3.99 -67.35 -17.84
N VAL A 236 4.62 -66.16 -17.78
CA VAL A 236 4.14 -64.96 -18.49
C VAL A 236 4.25 -65.05 -20.02
N ARG A 237 5.07 -65.99 -20.54
CA ARG A 237 5.15 -66.26 -21.99
C ARG A 237 3.86 -66.87 -22.57
N GLU A 238 3.06 -67.57 -21.76
CA GLU A 238 1.88 -68.31 -22.26
C GLU A 238 0.61 -67.45 -22.37
N GLU A 239 0.55 -66.32 -21.68
CA GLU A 239 -0.63 -65.45 -21.65
C GLU A 239 -0.62 -64.38 -22.75
N ASN A 240 0.55 -63.79 -23.00
CA ASN A 240 0.71 -62.67 -23.96
C ASN A 240 0.38 -63.06 -25.42
N ALA A 241 0.37 -64.36 -25.74
CA ALA A 241 -0.07 -64.85 -27.05
C ALA A 241 -1.57 -64.63 -27.28
N LYS A 242 -2.41 -64.66 -26.23
CA LYS A 242 -3.87 -64.80 -26.32
C LYS A 242 -4.62 -63.46 -26.50
N GLN A 243 -3.95 -62.32 -26.28
CA GLN A 243 -4.61 -61.01 -26.21
C GLN A 243 -4.53 -60.18 -27.50
N ARG A 244 -3.69 -60.56 -28.47
CA ARG A 244 -3.52 -59.78 -29.71
C ARG A 244 -4.70 -59.92 -30.67
N ASP A 245 -5.30 -61.11 -30.72
CA ASP A 245 -6.25 -61.48 -31.78
C ASP A 245 -7.61 -60.77 -31.64
N ALA A 246 -7.99 -60.36 -30.42
CA ALA A 246 -9.32 -59.81 -30.12
C ALA A 246 -9.50 -58.31 -30.49
N LEU A 247 -8.42 -57.57 -30.77
CA LEU A 247 -8.49 -56.10 -30.93
C LEU A 247 -8.81 -55.62 -32.35
N GLN A 248 -8.79 -56.51 -33.35
CA GLN A 248 -8.78 -56.12 -34.76
C GLN A 248 -10.18 -55.92 -35.38
N GLU A 249 -11.25 -56.43 -34.73
CA GLU A 249 -12.59 -56.49 -35.31
C GLU A 249 -13.46 -55.24 -35.08
N PHE A 250 -13.20 -54.45 -34.03
CA PHE A 250 -14.13 -53.41 -33.55
C PHE A 250 -14.23 -52.15 -34.44
N LEU A 251 -13.22 -51.83 -35.24
CA LEU A 251 -13.04 -50.49 -35.83
C LEU A 251 -13.84 -50.22 -37.13
N ALA A 252 -14.69 -51.13 -37.58
CA ALA A 252 -15.33 -51.05 -38.90
C ALA A 252 -16.64 -50.25 -38.97
N ALA A 253 -17.42 -50.14 -37.88
CA ALA A 253 -18.87 -49.94 -37.98
C ALA A 253 -19.40 -48.48 -38.00
N GLU A 254 -18.65 -47.47 -37.53
CA GLU A 254 -19.21 -46.17 -37.13
C GLU A 254 -19.52 -45.15 -38.26
N ARG A 255 -19.10 -45.39 -39.52
CA ARG A 255 -18.94 -44.29 -40.49
C ARG A 255 -20.18 -43.81 -41.26
N GLU A 256 -21.30 -44.53 -41.27
CA GLU A 256 -22.39 -44.27 -42.25
C GLU A 256 -23.46 -43.24 -41.85
N ARG A 257 -23.58 -42.87 -40.57
CA ARG A 257 -24.87 -42.35 -40.05
C ARG A 257 -25.20 -40.87 -40.37
N LYS A 258 -24.24 -40.02 -40.77
CA LYS A 258 -24.31 -38.55 -40.55
C LYS A 258 -25.03 -37.70 -41.64
N ALA A 259 -25.46 -38.24 -42.77
CA ALA A 259 -25.65 -37.45 -44.00
C ALA A 259 -27.11 -37.10 -44.42
N ARG A 260 -28.04 -36.74 -43.51
CA ARG A 260 -29.50 -36.74 -43.83
C ARG A 260 -30.41 -35.55 -43.45
N GLU A 261 -29.96 -34.51 -42.74
CA GLU A 261 -30.91 -33.64 -42.01
C GLU A 261 -31.17 -32.21 -42.59
N ASP A 262 -30.26 -31.63 -43.37
CA ASP A 262 -30.17 -30.16 -43.58
C ASP A 262 -31.18 -29.49 -44.57
N ALA A 263 -32.32 -30.11 -44.90
CA ALA A 263 -33.02 -29.85 -46.18
C ALA A 263 -34.37 -29.08 -46.17
N LYS A 264 -34.85 -28.51 -45.05
CA LYS A 264 -36.32 -28.26 -44.87
C LYS A 264 -36.86 -26.83 -44.64
N GLU A 265 -36.04 -25.79 -44.49
CA GLU A 265 -36.47 -24.63 -43.66
C GLU A 265 -36.98 -23.32 -44.35
N GLN A 266 -37.06 -23.20 -45.68
CA GLN A 266 -37.04 -21.87 -46.33
C GLN A 266 -38.36 -21.26 -46.88
N ALA A 267 -39.55 -21.85 -46.67
CA ALA A 267 -40.70 -21.62 -47.56
C ALA A 267 -41.79 -20.57 -47.17
N ALA A 268 -41.81 -20.02 -45.95
CA ALA A 268 -43.07 -19.53 -45.35
C ALA A 268 -43.17 -18.01 -45.03
N ARG A 269 -42.78 -17.09 -45.94
CA ARG A 269 -42.62 -15.66 -45.56
C ARG A 269 -42.89 -14.57 -46.62
N GLU A 270 -44.08 -14.52 -47.21
CA GLU A 270 -44.56 -13.33 -47.95
C GLU A 270 -46.09 -13.43 -48.23
N ASP A 271 -46.91 -12.45 -47.79
CA ASP A 271 -47.92 -11.76 -48.65
C ASP A 271 -48.72 -10.62 -47.92
N LEU A 272 -49.38 -9.79 -48.74
CA LEU A 272 -50.66 -9.09 -48.56
C LEU A 272 -50.82 -7.92 -47.57
N ILE A 273 -50.01 -6.87 -47.76
CA ILE A 273 -50.42 -5.48 -47.45
C ILE A 273 -51.21 -4.93 -48.65
N ARG A 274 -52.55 -4.68 -48.56
CA ARG A 274 -53.31 -4.21 -49.76
C ARG A 274 -54.66 -3.44 -49.66
N GLN A 275 -55.14 -2.87 -48.54
CA GLN A 275 -56.48 -2.20 -48.53
C GLN A 275 -56.65 -0.92 -47.67
N ILE A 276 -56.69 0.29 -48.27
CA ILE A 276 -57.37 1.54 -47.81
C ILE A 276 -57.55 2.52 -49.01
N ARG A 277 -58.73 3.19 -49.22
CA ARG A 277 -58.93 4.65 -49.60
C ARG A 277 -60.34 5.08 -50.13
N ALA A 278 -60.62 6.41 -50.04
CA ALA A 278 -61.63 7.28 -50.73
C ALA A 278 -63.06 7.51 -50.13
N LEU A 279 -63.82 8.63 -50.36
CA LEU A 279 -63.62 10.13 -50.26
C LEU A 279 -64.90 11.02 -50.61
N ASP A 280 -64.96 12.32 -50.18
CA ASP A 280 -65.70 13.55 -50.72
C ASP A 280 -67.29 13.69 -50.74
N ARG A 281 -68.07 14.82 -50.94
CA ARG A 281 -67.95 16.34 -51.05
C ARG A 281 -69.29 17.17 -50.74
N VAL A 282 -69.47 18.47 -51.14
CA VAL A 282 -70.41 19.55 -50.56
C VAL A 282 -70.87 20.72 -51.54
N HIS A 283 -72.07 21.43 -51.44
CA HIS A 283 -72.33 22.94 -51.71
C HIS A 283 -73.79 23.63 -51.59
N ARG A 284 -74.06 24.90 -52.14
CA ARG A 284 -75.05 26.04 -51.78
C ARG A 284 -75.65 26.90 -53.02
N GLU A 285 -76.37 28.09 -53.11
CA GLU A 285 -77.06 29.21 -52.30
C GLU A 285 -77.88 30.34 -53.13
N HIS A 286 -78.60 31.36 -52.52
CA HIS A 286 -78.91 32.85 -52.91
C HIS A 286 -80.30 33.49 -53.45
N ILE A 287 -80.62 34.83 -53.20
CA ILE A 287 -81.81 35.75 -53.64
C ILE A 287 -81.52 37.35 -53.68
N ALA A 288 -82.42 38.34 -54.10
CA ALA A 288 -82.29 39.88 -54.19
C ALA A 288 -83.60 40.86 -54.22
N VAL A 289 -83.55 42.25 -54.21
CA VAL A 289 -84.67 43.32 -53.99
C VAL A 289 -84.56 44.77 -54.72
N PHE A 290 -85.42 45.84 -54.50
CA PHE A 290 -85.77 47.12 -55.29
C PHE A 290 -85.75 48.58 -54.59
N ASP A 291 -86.34 49.67 -55.17
CA ASP A 291 -86.10 51.19 -55.11
C ASP A 291 -87.28 52.14 -54.61
N PRO A 292 -87.12 53.49 -54.31
CA PRO A 292 -88.05 54.25 -53.42
C PRO A 292 -88.52 55.72 -53.74
N THR A 293 -88.80 56.19 -54.97
CA THR A 293 -89.29 57.60 -55.18
C THR A 293 -90.79 57.84 -54.96
N GLU A 294 -91.62 56.81 -55.05
CA GLU A 294 -93.05 56.85 -54.68
C GLU A 294 -93.19 56.62 -53.17
N THR A 295 -94.19 57.22 -52.51
CA THR A 295 -94.70 56.56 -51.30
C THR A 295 -95.41 55.29 -51.77
N ALA A 296 -95.22 54.17 -51.07
CA ALA A 296 -95.62 52.86 -51.59
C ALA A 296 -97.15 52.61 -51.64
N GLN A 297 -97.97 53.64 -51.39
CA GLN A 297 -99.43 53.63 -51.41
C GLN A 297 -100.03 52.48 -50.58
N LEU A 298 -99.39 52.20 -49.44
CA LEU A 298 -99.74 51.11 -48.53
C LEU A 298 -100.89 51.49 -47.59
N GLY A 299 -101.35 52.75 -47.62
CA GLY A 299 -102.46 53.25 -46.82
C GLY A 299 -102.07 53.58 -45.38
N LEU A 300 -100.79 53.84 -45.13
CA LEU A 300 -100.32 54.19 -43.78
C LEU A 300 -100.59 55.67 -43.46
N LEU A 301 -101.10 55.95 -42.26
CA LEU A 301 -101.42 57.30 -41.74
C LEU A 301 -100.23 58.29 -41.67
N GLN A 302 -99.05 57.90 -42.12
CA GLN A 302 -97.81 58.70 -42.06
C GLN A 302 -97.09 58.77 -43.41
N GLU A 303 -97.73 58.37 -44.51
CA GLU A 303 -97.21 58.64 -45.87
C GLU A 303 -97.12 60.15 -46.10
N MET A 304 -95.90 60.66 -46.23
CA MET A 304 -95.56 62.02 -46.62
C MET A 304 -94.71 61.96 -47.88
N SER A 305 -94.87 62.94 -48.77
CA SER A 305 -94.00 63.03 -49.94
C SER A 305 -92.53 63.21 -49.53
N LEU A 306 -91.61 62.71 -50.37
CA LEU A 306 -90.15 62.91 -50.22
C LEU A 306 -89.77 64.40 -50.14
N THR A 307 -90.66 65.29 -50.59
CA THR A 307 -90.59 66.75 -50.50
C THR A 307 -91.03 67.32 -49.15
N GLU A 308 -92.20 66.96 -48.61
CA GLU A 308 -92.65 67.42 -47.27
C GLU A 308 -91.71 66.96 -46.16
N LEU A 309 -91.08 65.79 -46.36
CA LEU A 309 -90.02 65.29 -45.50
C LEU A 309 -88.91 66.34 -45.26
N ARG A 310 -88.60 67.17 -46.27
CA ARG A 310 -87.45 68.10 -46.28
C ARG A 310 -87.66 69.32 -45.37
N GLU A 311 -88.88 69.84 -45.27
CA GLU A 311 -89.16 71.00 -44.40
C GLU A 311 -89.23 70.60 -42.93
N ARG A 312 -89.90 69.48 -42.63
CA ARG A 312 -89.88 68.92 -41.27
C ARG A 312 -88.44 68.56 -40.85
N LEU A 313 -87.66 68.01 -41.77
CA LEU A 313 -86.23 67.75 -41.59
C LEU A 313 -85.42 69.04 -41.34
N ARG A 314 -85.81 70.22 -41.85
CA ARG A 314 -85.12 71.48 -41.52
C ARG A 314 -85.29 71.86 -40.05
N VAL A 315 -86.52 71.90 -39.53
CA VAL A 315 -86.76 72.25 -38.11
C VAL A 315 -86.11 71.20 -37.20
N ARG A 316 -86.23 69.91 -37.57
CA ARG A 316 -85.51 68.82 -36.87
C ARG A 316 -83.99 68.99 -36.92
N ASN A 317 -83.39 69.45 -38.02
CA ASN A 317 -81.95 69.74 -38.09
C ASN A 317 -81.53 70.90 -37.17
N GLU A 318 -82.43 71.83 -36.82
CA GLU A 318 -82.15 72.95 -35.93
C GLU A 318 -82.27 72.50 -34.45
N GLU A 319 -83.32 71.75 -34.10
CA GLU A 319 -83.42 71.04 -32.80
C GLU A 319 -82.23 70.09 -32.58
N GLN A 320 -81.88 69.31 -33.61
CA GLN A 320 -80.79 68.33 -33.59
C GLN A 320 -79.43 69.02 -33.40
N LYS A 321 -79.20 70.23 -33.94
CA LYS A 321 -77.95 70.98 -33.68
C LYS A 321 -77.82 71.36 -32.21
N CYS A 322 -78.85 71.94 -31.60
CA CYS A 322 -78.80 72.30 -30.18
C CYS A 322 -78.67 71.06 -29.27
N TRP A 323 -79.31 69.94 -29.65
CA TRP A 323 -79.10 68.65 -28.99
C TRP A 323 -77.67 68.11 -29.21
N GLU A 324 -77.11 68.22 -30.41
CA GLU A 324 -75.73 67.82 -30.70
C GLU A 324 -74.72 68.69 -29.95
N GLU A 325 -74.96 69.99 -29.80
CA GLU A 325 -74.08 70.93 -29.08
C GLU A 325 -74.05 70.63 -27.59
N THR A 326 -75.21 70.57 -26.93
CA THR A 326 -75.31 70.16 -25.52
C THR A 326 -74.74 68.75 -25.32
N ARG A 327 -75.00 67.80 -26.23
CA ARG A 327 -74.41 66.45 -26.17
C ARG A 327 -72.90 66.44 -26.41
N ARG A 328 -72.34 67.35 -27.22
CA ARG A 328 -70.89 67.52 -27.38
C ARG A 328 -70.25 68.05 -26.10
N GLU A 329 -70.90 68.97 -25.40
CA GLU A 329 -70.46 69.50 -24.10
C GLU A 329 -70.51 68.43 -23.00
N GLU A 330 -71.61 67.67 -22.89
CA GLU A 330 -71.67 66.49 -22.00
C GLU A 330 -70.54 65.49 -22.31
N ILE A 331 -70.21 65.30 -23.58
CA ILE A 331 -69.14 64.39 -24.02
C ILE A 331 -67.75 64.95 -23.69
N THR A 332 -67.53 66.28 -23.69
CA THR A 332 -66.22 66.86 -23.31
C THR A 332 -66.03 66.88 -21.80
N THR A 333 -67.04 67.22 -21.00
CA THR A 333 -66.97 67.15 -19.52
C THR A 333 -66.72 65.72 -19.07
N ASN A 334 -67.51 64.75 -19.55
CA ASN A 334 -67.30 63.32 -19.27
C ASN A 334 -65.90 62.83 -19.65
N LYS A 335 -65.28 63.36 -20.72
CA LYS A 335 -63.90 63.02 -21.11
C LYS A 335 -62.87 63.64 -20.17
N GLN A 336 -63.08 64.88 -19.74
CA GLN A 336 -62.19 65.57 -18.79
C GLN A 336 -62.19 64.87 -17.43
N GLU A 337 -63.37 64.56 -16.88
CA GLU A 337 -63.54 63.80 -15.64
C GLU A 337 -62.83 62.45 -15.71
N LYS A 338 -63.14 61.63 -16.74
CA LYS A 338 -62.52 60.31 -16.92
C LYS A 338 -61.01 60.38 -17.08
N ASN A 339 -60.47 61.45 -17.68
CA ASN A 339 -59.03 61.67 -17.76
C ASN A 339 -58.42 62.05 -16.41
N ALA A 340 -59.07 62.90 -15.61
CA ALA A 340 -58.62 63.24 -14.26
C ALA A 340 -58.60 62.00 -13.34
N ASP A 341 -59.67 61.20 -13.40
CA ASP A 341 -59.82 59.93 -12.68
C ASP A 341 -58.70 58.93 -13.02
N LEU A 342 -58.37 58.81 -14.32
CA LEU A 342 -57.28 57.96 -14.79
C LEU A 342 -55.89 58.49 -14.40
N LEU A 343 -55.70 59.81 -14.36
CA LEU A 343 -54.45 60.43 -13.89
C LEU A 343 -54.24 60.24 -12.38
N GLU A 344 -55.28 60.35 -11.57
CA GLU A 344 -55.18 60.09 -10.13
C GLU A 344 -54.84 58.61 -9.86
N ARG A 345 -55.57 57.68 -10.50
CA ARG A 345 -55.29 56.24 -10.42
C ARG A 345 -53.88 55.90 -10.92
N ALA A 346 -53.40 56.54 -11.99
CA ALA A 346 -52.05 56.35 -12.52
C ALA A 346 -50.95 56.88 -11.59
N THR A 347 -51.11 58.07 -11.01
CA THR A 347 -50.14 58.65 -10.06
C THR A 347 -50.12 57.88 -8.74
N ASN A 348 -51.28 57.43 -8.25
CA ASN A 348 -51.37 56.51 -7.10
C ASN A 348 -50.71 55.16 -7.40
N ALA A 349 -50.96 54.56 -8.57
CA ALA A 349 -50.26 53.34 -9.01
C ALA A 349 -48.73 53.55 -9.06
N ALA A 350 -48.25 54.63 -9.69
CA ALA A 350 -46.83 54.96 -9.74
C ALA A 350 -46.20 55.13 -8.34
N ARG A 351 -46.93 55.75 -7.40
CA ARG A 351 -46.52 55.87 -5.98
C ARG A 351 -46.40 54.49 -5.32
N ARG A 352 -47.40 53.61 -5.49
CA ARG A 352 -47.40 52.23 -4.99
C ARG A 352 -46.26 51.39 -5.58
N ARG A 353 -45.98 51.52 -6.88
CA ARG A 353 -44.84 50.86 -7.55
C ARG A 353 -43.49 51.33 -7.00
N ARG A 354 -43.29 52.63 -6.77
CA ARG A 354 -42.04 53.16 -6.17
C ARG A 354 -41.83 52.63 -4.75
N ALA A 355 -42.86 52.66 -3.92
CA ALA A 355 -42.81 52.15 -2.54
C ALA A 355 -42.58 50.62 -2.46
N THR A 356 -43.25 49.84 -3.32
CA THR A 356 -43.04 48.40 -3.39
C THR A 356 -41.68 48.05 -3.99
N ALA A 357 -41.15 48.83 -4.93
CA ALA A 357 -39.80 48.65 -5.44
C ALA A 357 -38.73 48.89 -4.36
N SER A 358 -38.81 49.98 -3.59
CA SER A 358 -37.86 50.26 -2.51
C SER A 358 -37.97 49.27 -1.35
N ALA A 359 -39.18 48.86 -0.96
CA ALA A 359 -39.38 47.79 0.02
C ALA A 359 -38.79 46.46 -0.46
N ASN A 360 -38.95 46.11 -1.74
CA ASN A 360 -38.39 44.89 -2.31
C ASN A 360 -36.85 44.94 -2.43
N THR A 361 -36.23 46.08 -2.75
CA THR A 361 -34.76 46.19 -2.76
C THR A 361 -34.18 46.09 -1.34
N ALA A 362 -34.82 46.73 -0.35
CA ALA A 362 -34.44 46.61 1.06
C ALA A 362 -34.63 45.17 1.61
N ALA A 363 -35.72 44.50 1.26
CA ALA A 363 -35.94 43.09 1.63
C ALA A 363 -34.91 42.16 0.99
N ARG A 364 -34.55 42.39 -0.28
CA ARG A 364 -33.50 41.63 -0.99
C ARG A 364 -32.10 41.87 -0.41
N SER A 365 -31.74 43.12 -0.08
CA SER A 365 -30.45 43.41 0.55
C SER A 365 -30.36 42.82 1.96
N LYS A 366 -31.42 42.92 2.78
CA LYS A 366 -31.50 42.27 4.10
C LYS A 366 -31.40 40.75 3.98
N LYS A 367 -32.11 40.10 3.04
CA LYS A 367 -32.00 38.65 2.82
C LYS A 367 -30.60 38.24 2.38
N LYS A 368 -29.95 39.01 1.49
CA LYS A 368 -28.56 38.74 1.06
C LYS A 368 -27.57 38.90 2.21
N ALA A 369 -27.72 39.92 3.05
CA ALA A 369 -26.87 40.12 4.23
C ALA A 369 -27.04 39.00 5.26
N LEU A 370 -28.28 38.57 5.54
CA LEU A 370 -28.55 37.43 6.44
C LEU A 370 -28.03 36.09 5.89
N ALA A 371 -28.11 35.87 4.57
CA ALA A 371 -27.51 34.69 3.94
C ALA A 371 -25.98 34.70 4.07
N ALA A 372 -25.32 35.81 3.74
CA ALA A 372 -23.86 35.95 3.87
C ALA A 372 -23.38 35.83 5.34
N ALA A 373 -24.18 36.30 6.31
CA ALA A 373 -23.89 36.11 7.73
C ALA A 373 -23.95 34.62 8.11
N ARG A 374 -25.02 33.91 7.74
CA ARG A 374 -25.14 32.45 7.97
C ARG A 374 -24.02 31.66 7.29
N GLU A 375 -23.68 31.98 6.05
CA GLU A 375 -22.55 31.36 5.33
C GLU A 375 -21.21 31.58 6.06
N LEU A 376 -21.02 32.73 6.70
CA LEU A 376 -19.82 33.06 7.47
C LEU A 376 -19.81 32.35 8.84
N GLU A 377 -20.96 32.25 9.51
CA GLU A 377 -21.15 31.46 10.73
C GLU A 377 -20.91 29.97 10.48
N GLU A 378 -21.49 29.41 9.41
CA GLU A 378 -21.22 28.03 8.97
C GLU A 378 -19.74 27.82 8.63
N GLN A 379 -19.09 28.76 7.93
CA GLN A 379 -17.65 28.67 7.66
C GLN A 379 -16.82 28.73 8.95
N ALA A 380 -17.22 29.53 9.95
CA ALA A 380 -16.55 29.59 11.24
C ALA A 380 -16.74 28.29 12.04
N LEU A 381 -17.93 27.70 12.03
CA LEU A 381 -18.21 26.38 12.63
C LEU A 381 -17.42 25.27 11.93
N ARG A 382 -17.45 25.20 10.59
CA ARG A 382 -16.64 24.25 9.80
C ARG A 382 -15.14 24.40 10.09
N ARG A 383 -14.63 25.62 10.26
CA ARG A 383 -13.22 25.87 10.67
C ARG A 383 -12.93 25.37 12.09
N LYS A 384 -13.82 25.59 13.07
CA LYS A 384 -13.68 25.04 14.43
C LYS A 384 -13.68 23.51 14.42
N ASN A 385 -14.67 22.90 13.77
CA ASN A 385 -14.80 21.44 13.68
C ASN A 385 -13.57 20.81 12.98
N ASN A 386 -13.06 21.44 11.92
CA ASN A 386 -11.82 21.00 11.25
C ASN A 386 -10.58 21.15 12.14
N PHE A 387 -10.50 22.20 12.97
CA PHE A 387 -9.40 22.39 13.92
C PHE A 387 -9.44 21.34 15.04
N GLU A 388 -10.62 21.08 15.62
CA GLU A 388 -10.80 19.99 16.60
C GLU A 388 -10.47 18.62 16.01
N LEU A 389 -10.85 18.36 14.76
CA LEU A 389 -10.49 17.12 14.06
C LEU A 389 -8.98 17.03 13.82
N ALA A 390 -8.33 18.14 13.46
CA ALA A 390 -6.88 18.20 13.32
C ALA A 390 -6.16 17.93 14.66
N GLU A 391 -6.63 18.52 15.78
CA GLU A 391 -6.10 18.19 17.12
C GLU A 391 -6.32 16.72 17.48
N LYS A 392 -7.52 16.16 17.23
CA LYS A 392 -7.82 14.74 17.50
C LYS A 392 -6.90 13.82 16.70
N LEU A 393 -6.65 14.15 15.43
CA LEU A 393 -5.72 13.41 14.55
C LEU A 393 -4.23 13.61 14.93
N GLN A 394 -3.84 14.79 15.43
CA GLN A 394 -2.50 15.01 16.01
C GLN A 394 -2.32 14.16 17.27
N ARG A 395 -3.22 14.26 18.26
CA ARG A 395 -3.19 13.44 19.48
C ARG A 395 -3.17 11.93 19.18
N GLN A 396 -3.80 11.47 18.10
CA GLN A 396 -3.70 10.08 17.62
C GLN A 396 -2.40 9.74 16.88
N ARG A 397 -1.72 10.70 16.24
CA ARG A 397 -0.37 10.51 15.69
C ARG A 397 0.66 10.49 16.81
N ASP A 398 0.58 11.44 17.73
CA ASP A 398 1.53 11.60 18.84
C ASP A 398 1.50 10.38 19.76
N LYS A 399 0.31 9.88 20.14
CA LYS A 399 0.16 8.61 20.88
C LYS A 399 0.74 7.40 20.15
N ARG A 400 0.65 7.35 18.81
CA ARG A 400 1.28 6.27 18.02
C ARG A 400 2.79 6.42 17.96
N LEU A 401 3.31 7.64 17.86
CA LEU A 401 4.74 7.93 17.92
C LEU A 401 5.32 7.54 19.30
N GLU A 402 4.64 7.92 20.40
CA GLU A 402 4.98 7.47 21.75
C GLU A 402 5.00 5.93 21.87
N GLN A 403 4.00 5.24 21.30
CA GLN A 403 3.95 3.78 21.29
C GLN A 403 5.12 3.18 20.50
N THR A 404 5.44 3.72 19.32
CA THR A 404 6.58 3.24 18.52
C THR A 404 7.93 3.53 19.16
N GLU A 405 8.12 4.67 19.82
CA GLU A 405 9.37 4.97 20.54
C GLU A 405 9.50 4.12 21.82
N LYS A 406 8.40 3.82 22.54
CA LYS A 406 8.40 2.86 23.66
C LYS A 406 8.82 1.45 23.19
N LEU A 407 8.15 0.92 22.17
CA LEU A 407 8.50 -0.38 21.58
C LEU A 407 9.94 -0.41 21.01
N ARG A 408 10.43 0.71 20.47
CA ARG A 408 11.81 0.85 20.01
C ARG A 408 12.80 0.83 21.19
N LEU A 409 12.55 1.57 22.26
CA LEU A 409 13.40 1.57 23.46
C LEU A 409 13.42 0.18 24.11
N GLU A 410 12.27 -0.49 24.21
CA GLU A 410 12.16 -1.88 24.66
C GLU A 410 12.96 -2.83 23.76
N ALA A 411 12.96 -2.64 22.44
CA ALA A 411 13.76 -3.42 21.50
C ALA A 411 15.28 -3.12 21.63
N GLU A 412 15.68 -1.86 21.87
CA GLU A 412 17.06 -1.46 22.15
C GLU A 412 17.56 -2.03 23.50
N GLU A 413 16.70 -2.07 24.52
CA GLU A 413 16.95 -2.78 25.79
C GLU A 413 17.09 -4.30 25.60
N LEU A 414 16.17 -4.94 24.87
CA LEU A 414 16.26 -6.37 24.58
C LEU A 414 17.52 -6.70 23.75
N ALA A 415 17.89 -5.83 22.80
CA ALA A 415 19.11 -5.98 22.02
C ALA A 415 20.38 -5.81 22.88
N THR A 416 20.42 -4.85 23.79
CA THR A 416 21.57 -4.68 24.72
C THR A 416 21.66 -5.83 25.73
N ARG A 417 20.55 -6.26 26.35
CA ARG A 417 20.49 -7.45 27.21
C ARG A 417 21.00 -8.71 26.47
N ARG A 418 20.57 -8.92 25.21
CA ARG A 418 21.08 -10.01 24.35
C ARG A 418 22.58 -9.87 24.04
N ARG A 419 23.09 -8.66 23.79
CA ARG A 419 24.54 -8.41 23.60
C ARG A 419 25.36 -8.74 24.84
N PHE A 420 24.89 -8.40 26.04
CA PHE A 420 25.57 -8.76 27.29
C PHE A 420 25.60 -10.29 27.53
N LEU A 421 24.49 -10.99 27.29
CA LEU A 421 24.45 -12.46 27.37
C LEU A 421 25.37 -13.12 26.32
N GLY A 422 25.39 -12.62 25.08
CA GLY A 422 26.32 -13.06 24.04
C GLY A 422 27.79 -12.80 24.39
N ALA A 423 28.10 -11.64 24.98
CA ALA A 423 29.43 -11.33 25.47
C ALA A 423 29.87 -12.27 26.61
N ALA A 424 28.96 -12.59 27.55
CA ALA A 424 29.22 -13.57 28.61
C ALA A 424 29.50 -14.96 28.04
N LYS A 425 28.70 -15.44 27.07
CA LYS A 425 28.95 -16.71 26.37
C LYS A 425 30.32 -16.72 25.68
N ASN A 426 30.64 -15.68 24.90
CA ASN A 426 31.93 -15.55 24.22
C ASN A 426 33.13 -15.49 25.19
N MET A 427 32.93 -14.98 26.42
CA MET A 427 33.97 -14.98 27.47
C MET A 427 34.13 -16.35 28.14
N LEU A 428 33.04 -17.09 28.37
CA LEU A 428 33.08 -18.48 28.83
C LEU A 428 33.80 -19.39 27.82
N GLU A 429 33.47 -19.27 26.52
CA GLU A 429 34.14 -20.00 25.44
C GLU A 429 35.64 -19.68 25.38
N LYS A 430 36.02 -18.39 25.45
CA LYS A 430 37.45 -17.99 25.53
C LYS A 430 38.17 -18.58 26.74
N ASN A 431 37.50 -18.69 27.89
CA ASN A 431 38.10 -19.30 29.08
C ASN A 431 38.21 -20.82 28.94
N HIS A 432 37.23 -21.49 28.33
CA HIS A 432 37.29 -22.92 28.01
C HIS A 432 38.45 -23.23 27.03
N PHE A 433 38.59 -22.48 25.94
CA PHE A 433 39.73 -22.64 25.02
C PHE A 433 41.09 -22.37 25.68
N LYS A 434 41.18 -21.44 26.62
CA LYS A 434 42.41 -21.25 27.44
C LYS A 434 42.69 -22.46 28.33
N GLN A 435 41.68 -22.99 29.02
CA GLN A 435 41.82 -24.17 29.87
C GLN A 435 42.26 -25.42 29.07
N LEU A 436 41.74 -25.60 27.85
CA LEU A 436 42.20 -26.65 26.94
C LEU A 436 43.67 -26.47 26.54
N LYS A 437 44.11 -25.26 26.17
CA LYS A 437 45.53 -24.99 25.88
C LYS A 437 46.43 -25.30 27.07
N CYS A 438 46.09 -24.82 28.26
CA CYS A 438 46.83 -25.16 29.49
C CYS A 438 46.69 -26.63 29.92
N GLY A 439 45.76 -27.39 29.33
CA GLY A 439 45.72 -28.85 29.39
C GLY A 439 46.82 -29.47 28.52
N PHE A 440 46.82 -29.15 27.22
CA PHE A 440 47.84 -29.63 26.27
C PHE A 440 49.26 -29.20 26.64
N GLU A 441 49.47 -28.00 27.17
CA GLU A 441 50.77 -27.52 27.66
C GLU A 441 51.31 -28.38 28.81
N ARG A 442 50.46 -28.75 29.78
CA ARG A 442 50.82 -29.67 30.87
C ARG A 442 51.06 -31.09 30.37
N GLU A 443 50.26 -31.56 29.42
CA GLU A 443 50.49 -32.89 28.82
C GLU A 443 51.82 -32.95 28.06
N ALA A 444 52.16 -31.91 27.29
CA ALA A 444 53.43 -31.80 26.60
C ALA A 444 54.61 -31.74 27.58
N GLN A 445 54.50 -30.96 28.66
CA GLN A 445 55.51 -30.91 29.73
C GLN A 445 55.68 -32.27 30.42
N ASN A 446 54.58 -32.97 30.73
CA ASN A 446 54.64 -34.30 31.33
C ASN A 446 55.34 -35.31 30.39
N ARG A 447 55.01 -35.31 29.09
CA ARG A 447 55.66 -36.18 28.09
C ARG A 447 57.15 -35.86 27.91
N GLN A 448 57.54 -34.58 28.00
CA GLN A 448 58.95 -34.17 27.99
C GLN A 448 59.67 -34.61 29.27
N GLY A 449 59.02 -34.46 30.44
CA GLY A 449 59.56 -34.89 31.73
C GLY A 449 59.76 -36.40 31.83
N THR A 450 58.79 -37.21 31.38
CA THR A 450 58.96 -38.68 31.34
C THR A 450 60.09 -39.07 30.40
N HIS A 451 60.15 -38.52 29.19
CA HIS A 451 61.25 -38.79 28.25
C HIS A 451 62.61 -38.37 28.81
N GLN A 452 62.71 -37.27 29.57
CA GLN A 452 63.94 -36.86 30.24
C GLN A 452 64.35 -37.87 31.33
N VAL A 453 63.42 -38.32 32.18
CA VAL A 453 63.68 -39.36 33.19
C VAL A 453 64.08 -40.69 32.55
N GLU A 454 63.44 -41.07 31.44
CA GLU A 454 63.81 -42.26 30.64
C GLU A 454 65.22 -42.15 30.05
N THR A 455 65.63 -40.98 29.54
CA THR A 455 67.02 -40.78 29.10
C THR A 455 68.03 -40.84 30.26
N ILE A 456 67.70 -40.23 31.41
CA ILE A 456 68.58 -40.23 32.61
C ILE A 456 68.73 -41.65 33.18
N THR A 457 67.64 -42.44 33.22
CA THR A 457 67.72 -43.84 33.67
C THR A 457 68.50 -44.72 32.69
N MET A 458 68.31 -44.56 31.38
CA MET A 458 69.13 -45.20 30.34
C MET A 458 70.62 -44.86 30.45
N GLU A 459 70.97 -43.60 30.71
CA GLU A 459 72.37 -43.19 30.91
C GLU A 459 72.97 -43.73 32.22
N ASN A 460 72.20 -43.73 33.31
CA ASN A 460 72.62 -44.32 34.58
C ASN A 460 72.86 -45.84 34.47
N VAL A 461 71.99 -46.58 33.78
CA VAL A 461 72.19 -48.02 33.51
C VAL A 461 73.47 -48.24 32.69
N ARG A 462 73.69 -47.48 31.62
CA ARG A 462 74.94 -47.53 30.83
C ARG A 462 76.18 -47.15 31.64
N ALA A 463 76.06 -46.24 32.60
CA ALA A 463 77.15 -45.86 33.49
C ALA A 463 77.47 -46.97 34.52
N GLN A 464 76.43 -47.62 35.06
CA GLN A 464 76.58 -48.77 35.96
C GLN A 464 77.19 -49.98 35.23
N GLU A 465 76.73 -50.29 34.02
CA GLU A 465 77.29 -51.33 33.16
C GLU A 465 78.78 -51.07 32.85
N LYS A 466 79.16 -49.82 32.55
CA LYS A 466 80.57 -49.43 32.36
C LYS A 466 81.41 -49.62 33.63
N ARG A 467 80.87 -49.33 34.81
CA ARG A 467 81.55 -49.56 36.11
C ARG A 467 81.77 -51.05 36.34
N MET A 468 80.72 -51.88 36.29
CA MET A 468 80.83 -53.34 36.47
C MET A 468 81.83 -53.97 35.49
N ASN A 469 81.86 -53.52 34.23
CA ASN A 469 82.85 -53.97 33.25
C ASN A 469 84.29 -53.51 33.56
N ALA A 470 84.48 -52.35 34.20
CA ALA A 470 85.79 -51.90 34.67
C ALA A 470 86.24 -52.69 35.92
N ASP A 471 85.34 -52.90 36.88
CA ASP A 471 85.60 -53.64 38.12
C ASP A 471 85.95 -55.11 37.82
N PHE A 472 85.23 -55.75 36.88
CA PHE A 472 85.54 -57.09 36.40
C PHE A 472 86.94 -57.17 35.75
N ARG A 473 87.30 -56.17 34.93
CA ARG A 473 88.66 -56.08 34.34
C ARG A 473 89.74 -55.84 35.40
N ALA A 474 89.45 -55.08 36.45
CA ALA A 474 90.36 -54.86 37.57
C ALA A 474 90.58 -56.17 38.38
N HIS A 475 89.53 -56.91 38.70
CA HIS A 475 89.67 -58.24 39.32
C HIS A 475 90.45 -59.23 38.43
N GLN A 476 90.22 -59.19 37.11
CA GLN A 476 90.97 -60.04 36.16
C GLN A 476 92.43 -59.60 35.97
N SER A 477 92.81 -58.36 36.32
CA SER A 477 94.21 -57.93 36.33
C SER A 477 94.90 -58.26 37.65
N LEU A 478 94.21 -58.10 38.79
CA LEU A 478 94.71 -58.46 40.12
C LEU A 478 95.00 -59.97 40.26
N THR A 479 94.10 -60.83 39.78
CA THR A 479 94.31 -62.29 39.75
C THR A 479 95.54 -62.67 38.93
N LYS A 480 95.72 -62.09 37.74
CA LYS A 480 96.94 -62.28 36.92
C LYS A 480 98.21 -61.76 37.59
N GLN A 481 98.14 -60.69 38.39
CA GLN A 481 99.27 -60.21 39.18
C GLN A 481 99.60 -61.18 40.33
N GLN A 482 98.59 -61.76 40.99
CA GLN A 482 98.77 -62.78 42.03
C GLN A 482 99.42 -64.04 41.45
N GLU A 483 98.91 -64.57 40.33
CA GLU A 483 99.54 -65.70 39.61
C GLU A 483 101.01 -65.43 39.24
N ALA A 484 101.34 -64.19 38.83
CA ALA A 484 102.70 -63.79 38.49
C ALA A 484 103.61 -63.66 39.73
N GLN A 485 103.06 -63.23 40.87
CA GLN A 485 103.77 -63.19 42.16
C GLN A 485 104.01 -64.59 42.72
N GLU A 486 103.05 -65.51 42.61
CA GLU A 486 103.23 -66.91 43.00
C GLU A 486 104.31 -67.59 42.15
N ARG A 487 104.28 -67.40 40.83
CA ARG A 487 105.33 -67.93 39.92
C ARG A 487 106.72 -67.38 40.26
N THR A 488 106.85 -66.10 40.62
CA THR A 488 108.15 -65.53 41.03
C THR A 488 108.59 -65.99 42.42
N GLN A 489 107.68 -66.25 43.35
CA GLN A 489 107.99 -66.87 44.66
C GLN A 489 108.44 -68.33 44.52
N VAL A 490 107.83 -69.12 43.64
CA VAL A 490 108.30 -70.49 43.33
C VAL A 490 109.69 -70.45 42.72
N TYR A 491 109.95 -69.51 41.80
CA TYR A 491 111.26 -69.35 41.18
C TYR A 491 112.34 -68.88 42.16
N SER A 492 112.03 -67.98 43.10
CA SER A 492 112.99 -67.54 44.12
C SER A 492 113.33 -68.67 45.11
N ARG A 493 112.32 -69.44 45.57
CA ARG A 493 112.56 -70.62 46.43
C ARG A 493 113.49 -71.64 45.74
N ALA A 494 113.21 -72.00 44.49
CA ALA A 494 114.06 -72.91 43.73
C ALA A 494 115.50 -72.40 43.55
N LYS A 495 115.68 -71.08 43.41
CA LYS A 495 117.00 -70.43 43.31
C LYS A 495 117.78 -70.45 44.63
N ASP A 496 117.10 -70.27 45.75
CA ASP A 496 117.73 -70.30 47.07
C ASP A 496 117.97 -71.73 47.58
N ASP A 497 117.14 -72.70 47.22
CA ASP A 497 117.44 -74.13 47.40
C ASP A 497 118.71 -74.54 46.65
N ALA A 498 118.87 -74.10 45.39
CA ALA A 498 120.10 -74.34 44.63
C ALA A 498 121.32 -73.70 45.31
N ARG A 499 121.20 -72.48 45.84
CA ARG A 499 122.27 -71.83 46.63
C ARG A 499 122.61 -72.59 47.91
N GLN A 500 121.65 -73.24 48.57
CA GLN A 500 121.92 -74.08 49.75
C GLN A 500 122.69 -75.34 49.38
N ARG A 501 122.32 -76.02 48.28
CA ARG A 501 123.05 -77.21 47.77
C ARG A 501 124.50 -76.87 47.44
N ASN A 502 124.74 -75.81 46.66
CA ASN A 502 126.09 -75.36 46.33
C ASN A 502 126.92 -75.00 47.57
N ARG A 503 126.31 -74.48 48.65
CA ARG A 503 127.02 -74.24 49.93
C ARG A 503 127.39 -75.53 50.65
N GLN A 504 126.51 -76.53 50.65
CA GLN A 504 126.79 -77.85 51.24
C GLN A 504 127.89 -78.58 50.45
N GLU A 505 127.92 -78.42 49.12
CA GLU A 505 129.01 -78.90 48.26
C GLU A 505 130.34 -78.17 48.58
N ASP A 506 130.33 -76.84 48.66
CA ASP A 506 131.51 -76.04 49.10
C ASP A 506 132.01 -76.45 50.50
N GLU A 507 131.11 -76.70 51.46
CA GLU A 507 131.45 -77.08 52.83
C GLU A 507 132.02 -78.50 52.92
N THR A 508 131.47 -79.46 52.16
CA THR A 508 132.02 -80.83 52.09
C THR A 508 133.36 -80.88 51.39
N LEU A 509 133.57 -80.08 50.33
CA LEU A 509 134.87 -79.92 49.67
C LEU A 509 135.91 -79.29 50.63
N ARG A 510 135.53 -78.27 51.41
CA ARG A 510 136.40 -77.67 52.44
C ARG A 510 136.75 -78.66 53.55
N ALA A 511 135.79 -79.48 53.98
CA ALA A 511 136.04 -80.52 54.99
C ALA A 511 137.02 -81.59 54.49
N LEU A 512 136.90 -82.02 53.22
CA LEU A 512 137.85 -82.91 52.56
C LEU A 512 139.27 -82.31 52.54
N VAL A 513 139.41 -81.06 52.07
CA VAL A 513 140.71 -80.38 52.02
C VAL A 513 141.33 -80.19 53.41
N GLN A 514 140.53 -79.88 54.44
CA GLN A 514 141.03 -79.79 55.81
C GLN A 514 141.49 -81.15 56.36
N HIS A 515 140.77 -82.23 56.06
CA HIS A 515 141.16 -83.59 56.45
C HIS A 515 142.45 -84.05 55.73
N GLU A 516 142.63 -83.70 54.46
CA GLU A 516 143.90 -83.94 53.74
C GLU A 516 145.06 -83.10 54.31
N GLN A 517 144.83 -81.83 54.65
CA GLN A 517 145.86 -81.01 55.30
C GLN A 517 146.23 -81.53 56.70
N GLN A 518 145.29 -82.10 57.45
CA GLN A 518 145.57 -82.78 58.72
C GLN A 518 146.39 -84.07 58.50
N ARG A 519 146.03 -84.90 57.49
CA ARG A 519 146.84 -86.06 57.08
C ARG A 519 148.26 -85.66 56.67
N PHE A 520 148.42 -84.59 55.90
CA PHE A 520 149.73 -84.10 55.44
C PHE A 520 150.59 -83.62 56.63
N LYS A 521 150.02 -82.82 57.54
CA LYS A 521 150.71 -82.37 58.77
C LYS A 521 151.08 -83.54 59.69
N HIS A 522 150.23 -84.56 59.80
CA HIS A 522 150.52 -85.77 60.56
C HIS A 522 151.69 -86.55 59.93
N ALA A 523 151.69 -86.76 58.61
CA ALA A 523 152.80 -87.40 57.90
C ALA A 523 154.11 -86.59 58.02
N GLN A 524 154.04 -85.25 57.93
CA GLN A 524 155.19 -84.36 58.08
C GLN A 524 155.80 -84.43 59.49
N GLY A 525 154.96 -84.49 60.53
CA GLY A 525 155.40 -84.70 61.92
C GLY A 525 156.06 -86.06 62.14
N VAL A 526 155.51 -87.14 61.55
CA VAL A 526 156.09 -88.50 61.62
C VAL A 526 157.45 -88.57 60.88
N LEU A 527 157.63 -87.80 59.80
CA LEU A 527 158.92 -87.70 59.11
C LEU A 527 159.96 -86.87 59.89
N GLN A 528 159.54 -85.76 60.52
CA GLN A 528 160.44 -84.93 61.33
C GLN A 528 160.87 -85.62 62.63
N ALA A 529 160.00 -86.41 63.25
CA ALA A 529 160.32 -87.22 64.44
C ALA A 529 161.34 -88.35 64.18
N ARG A 530 161.79 -88.55 62.93
CA ARG A 530 162.71 -89.63 62.53
C ARG A 530 164.15 -89.17 62.29
N ASN A 531 164.41 -87.86 62.29
CA ASN A 531 165.73 -87.27 62.03
C ASN A 531 166.23 -86.49 63.25
N ILE A 532 166.75 -87.21 64.25
CA ILE A 532 167.63 -86.68 65.30
C ILE A 532 168.96 -87.44 65.22
N CYS A 533 169.93 -86.85 64.52
CA CYS A 533 171.36 -87.13 64.55
C CYS A 533 172.09 -85.95 63.89
#